data_AF-A0A931ZTL0-F1
#
_entry.id   AF-A0A931ZTL0-F1
#
_cell.length_a   1.000
_cell.length_b   1.000
_cell.length_c   1.000
_cell.angle_alpha   90.00
_cell.angle_beta   90.00
_cell.angle_gamma   90.00
#
_symmetry.space_group_name_H-M   'P 1'
#
loop_
_entity.id
_entity.type
_entity.pdbx_description
1 polymer ?
#
loop_
_entity_poly.entity_id
_entity_poly.type
_entity_poly.pdbx_seq_one_letter_code
_entity_poly.pdbx_strand_id
1 'polypeptide(L)'
;MGVIRPPWVSKEWFSQCPFNYCDHFGEKKLLAAICKICKDEIKRLKLYKRAGKDPYDMKNVFSDIGKDLAKALAMVTKKAQEMGIDIDNLPDEPEPPPHESYPIFIAIEKYAKRVEKSIRELQAVSLGTNFESLIKAINVFSHSRYYIVAKIGRALSSRWEEAKDPQDDLDDSKTSAFLAYIAIDRNSKAFLSLAQQKPLMSMRIKYLKLAELSLSLCELIRDEFFPDDKLEYEEFGYYDFR
;
A
#
# COMPACT_ATOMS: atom_id res chain seq x y z
N MET A 1 6.73 0.25 -5.15
CA MET A 1 5.61 -0.64 -5.52
C MET A 1 5.03 -0.19 -6.85
N GLY A 2 5.44 -0.86 -7.91
CA GLY A 2 4.77 -0.82 -9.18
C GLY A 2 3.50 -1.67 -9.17
N VAL A 3 3.07 -2.12 -10.35
CA VAL A 3 1.88 -2.97 -10.49
C VAL A 3 2.25 -4.41 -10.21
N ILE A 4 1.54 -5.05 -9.27
CA ILE A 4 1.78 -6.45 -8.88
C ILE A 4 0.48 -7.23 -9.03
N ARG A 5 0.51 -8.32 -9.78
CA ARG A 5 -0.62 -9.25 -9.86
C ARG A 5 -0.52 -10.26 -8.72
N PRO A 6 -1.51 -10.35 -7.81
CA PRO A 6 -1.54 -11.41 -6.83
C PRO A 6 -1.54 -12.80 -7.50
N PRO A 7 -0.88 -13.81 -6.92
CA PRO A 7 -0.74 -15.14 -7.55
C PRO A 7 -2.08 -15.79 -7.96
N TRP A 8 -3.10 -15.62 -7.11
CA TRP A 8 -4.46 -16.17 -7.30
C TRP A 8 -5.32 -15.38 -8.29
N VAL A 9 -4.96 -14.13 -8.61
CA VAL A 9 -5.75 -13.30 -9.52
C VAL A 9 -5.40 -13.60 -10.97
N SER A 10 -6.37 -14.03 -11.78
CA SER A 10 -6.15 -14.33 -13.20
C SER A 10 -5.66 -13.09 -13.98
N LYS A 11 -4.88 -13.30 -15.05
CA LYS A 11 -4.40 -12.20 -15.91
C LYS A 11 -5.55 -11.41 -16.54
N GLU A 12 -6.62 -12.10 -16.90
CA GLU A 12 -7.81 -11.51 -17.52
C GLU A 12 -8.54 -10.60 -16.53
N TRP A 13 -8.83 -11.11 -15.33
CA TRP A 13 -9.44 -10.31 -14.26
C TRP A 13 -8.58 -9.11 -13.89
N PHE A 14 -7.27 -9.33 -13.72
CA PHE A 14 -6.30 -8.28 -13.39
C PHE A 14 -6.33 -7.13 -14.41
N SER A 15 -6.48 -7.43 -15.69
CA SER A 15 -6.51 -6.42 -16.77
C SER A 15 -7.79 -5.57 -16.78
N GLN A 16 -8.88 -6.08 -16.19
CA GLN A 16 -10.18 -5.44 -16.15
C GLN A 16 -10.38 -4.60 -14.88
N CYS A 17 -9.62 -4.88 -13.82
CA CYS A 17 -9.72 -4.16 -12.56
C CYS A 17 -9.42 -2.67 -12.75
N PRO A 18 -10.35 -1.75 -12.40
CA PRO A 18 -10.13 -0.29 -12.52
C PRO A 18 -8.97 0.19 -11.64
N PHE A 19 -8.62 -0.61 -10.63
CA PHE A 19 -7.48 -0.47 -9.76
C PHE A 19 -6.48 -1.58 -10.10
N ASN A 20 -5.70 -1.41 -11.17
CA ASN A 20 -4.43 -2.12 -11.26
C ASN A 20 -3.76 -1.96 -9.90
N TYR A 21 -3.43 -3.07 -9.24
CA TYR A 21 -2.91 -3.22 -7.87
C TYR A 21 -1.57 -2.48 -7.73
N CYS A 22 -1.68 -1.17 -7.80
CA CYS A 22 -0.65 -0.18 -8.00
C CYS A 22 -0.75 0.70 -6.77
N ASP A 23 0.13 0.47 -5.81
CA ASP A 23 0.17 1.33 -4.63
C ASP A 23 0.85 2.67 -4.93
N HIS A 24 0.86 3.16 -6.17
CA HIS A 24 1.43 4.46 -6.58
C HIS A 24 2.95 4.63 -6.33
N PHE A 25 3.69 3.55 -6.02
CA PHE A 25 5.10 3.62 -5.60
C PHE A 25 6.10 3.11 -6.65
N GLY A 26 5.70 3.09 -7.92
CA GLY A 26 6.58 2.81 -9.05
C GLY A 26 6.88 4.09 -9.84
N GLU A 27 7.66 3.98 -10.90
CA GLU A 27 7.90 5.14 -11.76
C GLU A 27 6.59 5.54 -12.44
N LYS A 28 6.05 6.72 -12.08
CA LYS A 28 4.70 7.13 -12.47
C LYS A 28 4.50 7.19 -13.99
N LYS A 29 5.53 7.54 -14.77
CA LYS A 29 5.44 7.60 -16.23
C LYS A 29 5.34 6.20 -16.84
N LEU A 30 6.09 5.23 -16.33
CA LEU A 30 6.00 3.81 -16.69
C LEU A 30 4.63 3.26 -16.28
N LEU A 31 4.20 3.52 -15.06
CA LEU A 31 2.90 3.07 -14.57
C LEU A 31 1.73 3.67 -15.36
N ALA A 32 1.84 4.91 -15.82
CA ALA A 32 0.81 5.53 -16.66
C ALA A 32 0.57 4.85 -18.01
N ALA A 33 1.46 3.95 -18.45
CA ALA A 33 1.22 3.11 -19.62
C ALA A 33 0.07 2.12 -19.40
N ILE A 34 -0.13 1.67 -18.16
CA ILE A 34 -1.11 0.63 -17.81
C ILE A 34 -2.15 1.10 -16.78
N CYS A 35 -1.80 2.03 -15.88
CA CYS A 35 -2.66 2.53 -14.82
C CYS A 35 -3.36 3.84 -15.23
N LYS A 36 -4.69 3.82 -15.26
CA LYS A 36 -5.53 4.99 -15.55
C LYS A 36 -5.33 6.12 -14.53
N ILE A 37 -5.21 5.78 -13.24
CA ILE A 37 -5.03 6.77 -12.17
C ILE A 37 -3.69 7.51 -12.38
N CYS A 38 -2.57 6.78 -12.59
CA CYS A 38 -1.29 7.41 -12.88
C CYS A 38 -1.33 8.25 -14.17
N LYS A 39 -2.03 7.77 -15.20
CA LYS A 39 -2.21 8.50 -16.46
C LYS A 39 -2.96 9.81 -16.26
N ASP A 40 -4.05 9.79 -15.50
CA ASP A 40 -4.87 10.97 -15.24
C ASP A 40 -4.17 11.92 -14.26
N GLU A 41 -3.40 11.42 -13.29
CA GLU A 41 -2.53 12.22 -12.45
C GLU A 41 -1.48 12.99 -13.29
N ILE A 42 -0.79 12.32 -14.22
CA ILE A 42 0.20 12.98 -15.09
C ILE A 42 -0.46 14.07 -15.95
N LYS A 43 -1.67 13.81 -16.48
CA LYS A 43 -2.42 14.82 -17.23
C LYS A 43 -2.78 16.02 -16.35
N ARG A 44 -3.29 15.77 -15.14
CA ARG A 44 -3.63 16.79 -14.14
C ARG A 44 -2.41 17.67 -13.82
N LEU A 45 -1.27 17.06 -13.50
CA LEU A 45 -0.02 17.77 -13.22
C LEU A 45 0.40 18.66 -14.39
N LYS A 46 0.27 18.19 -15.64
CA LYS A 46 0.57 18.98 -16.84
C LYS A 46 -0.40 20.17 -17.01
N LEU A 47 -1.68 19.99 -16.73
CA LEU A 47 -2.69 21.04 -16.83
C LEU A 47 -2.42 22.18 -15.83
N TYR A 48 -2.18 21.86 -14.56
CA TYR A 48 -1.86 22.85 -13.54
C TYR A 48 -0.56 23.61 -13.84
N LYS A 49 0.49 22.90 -14.25
CA LYS A 49 1.75 23.52 -14.67
C LYS A 49 1.57 24.49 -15.85
N ARG A 50 0.78 24.11 -16.86
CA ARG A 50 0.45 24.99 -18.01
C ARG A 50 -0.34 26.22 -17.59
N ALA A 51 -1.17 26.11 -16.56
CA ALA A 51 -1.94 27.21 -16.00
C ALA A 51 -1.15 28.08 -15.01
N GLY A 52 0.15 27.83 -14.82
CA GLY A 52 0.98 28.57 -13.84
C GLY A 52 0.58 28.32 -12.38
N LYS A 53 -0.15 27.23 -12.11
CA LYS A 53 -0.63 26.87 -10.78
C LYS A 53 0.20 25.72 -10.19
N ASP A 54 0.40 25.74 -8.88
CA ASP A 54 0.99 24.61 -8.18
C ASP A 54 -0.05 23.47 -8.05
N PRO A 55 0.18 22.30 -8.65
CA PRO A 55 -0.72 21.14 -8.51
C PRO A 55 -0.79 20.55 -7.10
N TYR A 56 0.14 20.91 -6.22
CA TYR A 56 0.22 20.46 -4.82
C TYR A 56 -0.30 21.50 -3.83
N ASP A 57 -0.74 22.67 -4.31
CA ASP A 57 -1.47 23.62 -3.48
C ASP A 57 -2.78 22.98 -2.97
N MET A 58 -3.02 23.07 -1.67
CA MET A 58 -4.13 22.37 -1.01
C MET A 58 -5.50 22.78 -1.59
N LYS A 59 -5.66 24.04 -2.03
CA LYS A 59 -6.92 24.50 -2.63
C LYS A 59 -7.19 23.79 -3.95
N ASN A 60 -6.16 23.60 -4.77
CA ASN A 60 -6.27 22.86 -6.03
C ASN A 60 -6.54 21.38 -5.75
N VAL A 61 -5.83 20.78 -4.79
CA VAL A 61 -6.03 19.37 -4.39
C VAL A 61 -7.47 19.12 -3.91
N PHE A 62 -7.98 19.92 -2.99
CA PHE A 62 -9.36 19.77 -2.50
C PHE A 62 -10.40 20.04 -3.59
N SER A 63 -10.13 20.97 -4.52
CA SER A 63 -11.03 21.19 -5.66
C SER A 63 -11.14 19.97 -6.56
N ASP A 64 -10.04 19.27 -6.81
CA ASP A 64 -10.03 18.03 -7.60
C ASP A 64 -10.74 16.89 -6.86
N ILE A 65 -10.44 16.71 -5.57
CA ILE A 65 -11.13 15.71 -4.72
C ILE A 65 -12.64 15.92 -4.73
N GLY A 66 -13.11 17.17 -4.58
CA GLY A 66 -14.53 17.48 -4.59
C GLY A 66 -15.22 17.08 -5.91
N LYS A 67 -14.55 17.27 -7.05
CA LYS A 67 -15.08 16.86 -8.36
C LYS A 67 -15.14 15.35 -8.50
N ASP A 68 -14.11 14.66 -8.07
CA ASP A 68 -14.05 13.19 -8.16
C ASP A 68 -15.10 12.55 -7.25
N LEU A 69 -15.28 13.06 -6.03
CA LEU A 69 -16.34 12.60 -5.11
C LEU A 69 -17.74 12.89 -5.65
N ALA A 70 -17.98 14.09 -6.20
CA ALA A 70 -19.29 14.41 -6.80
C ALA A 70 -19.62 13.49 -7.98
N LYS A 71 -18.62 13.15 -8.80
CA LYS A 71 -18.78 12.20 -9.90
C LYS A 71 -19.07 10.78 -9.40
N ALA A 72 -18.34 10.33 -8.37
CA ALA A 72 -18.57 9.02 -7.75
C ALA A 72 -19.98 8.94 -7.15
N LEU A 73 -20.40 9.96 -6.41
CA LEU A 73 -21.75 10.04 -5.84
C LEU A 73 -22.82 9.97 -6.92
N ALA A 74 -22.68 10.74 -8.01
CA ALA A 74 -23.63 10.70 -9.12
C ALA A 74 -23.73 9.30 -9.76
N MET A 75 -22.61 8.58 -9.88
CA MET A 75 -22.60 7.20 -10.38
C MET A 75 -23.32 6.24 -9.42
N VAL A 76 -23.05 6.35 -8.12
CA VAL A 76 -23.69 5.52 -7.07
C VAL A 76 -25.19 5.78 -7.01
N THR A 77 -25.62 7.05 -6.93
CA THR A 77 -27.04 7.43 -6.89
C THR A 77 -27.79 6.92 -8.12
N LYS A 78 -27.21 7.09 -9.31
CA LYS A 78 -27.81 6.56 -10.54
C LYS A 78 -27.99 5.04 -10.46
N LYS A 79 -26.97 4.31 -9.98
CA LYS A 79 -27.04 2.86 -9.90
C LYS A 79 -28.04 2.37 -8.84
N ALA A 80 -28.11 3.05 -7.70
CA ALA A 80 -29.09 2.77 -6.67
C ALA A 80 -30.53 2.96 -7.18
N GLN A 81 -30.78 4.04 -7.94
CA GLN A 81 -32.08 4.27 -8.59
C GLN A 81 -32.42 3.16 -9.59
N GLU A 82 -31.46 2.72 -10.42
CA GLU A 82 -31.66 1.58 -11.34
C GLU A 82 -32.00 0.28 -10.61
N MET A 83 -31.49 0.10 -9.40
CA MET A 83 -31.70 -1.09 -8.56
C MET A 83 -32.88 -0.96 -7.60
N GLY A 84 -33.55 0.19 -7.55
CA GLY A 84 -34.62 0.46 -6.59
C GLY A 84 -34.15 0.53 -5.13
N ILE A 85 -32.87 0.83 -4.89
CA ILE A 85 -32.27 0.95 -3.55
C ILE A 85 -32.44 2.38 -3.05
N ASP A 86 -32.99 2.53 -1.85
CA ASP A 86 -33.03 3.80 -1.12
C ASP A 86 -31.74 3.98 -0.30
N ILE A 87 -30.83 4.81 -0.80
CA ILE A 87 -29.53 5.07 -0.18
C ILE A 87 -29.61 5.86 1.12
N ASP A 88 -30.72 6.57 1.35
CA ASP A 88 -30.93 7.39 2.55
C ASP A 88 -31.55 6.56 3.69
N ASN A 89 -31.91 5.30 3.43
CA ASN A 89 -32.58 4.40 4.37
C ASN A 89 -32.03 2.96 4.27
N LEU A 90 -30.71 2.83 4.33
CA LEU A 90 -30.04 1.53 4.39
C LEU A 90 -30.06 0.97 5.82
N PRO A 91 -30.21 -0.34 6.00
CA PRO A 91 -30.05 -0.97 7.31
C PRO A 91 -28.60 -0.82 7.80
N ASP A 92 -28.42 -0.73 9.11
CA ASP A 92 -27.08 -0.78 9.70
C ASP A 92 -26.44 -2.14 9.40
N GLU A 93 -25.26 -2.10 8.81
CA GLU A 93 -24.46 -3.31 8.62
C GLU A 93 -23.71 -3.64 9.92
N PRO A 94 -23.64 -4.93 10.28
CA PRO A 94 -22.84 -5.34 11.42
C PRO A 94 -21.37 -4.99 11.16
N GLU A 95 -20.73 -4.34 12.12
CA GLU A 95 -19.31 -3.98 12.03
C GLU A 95 -18.41 -5.19 12.37
N PRO A 96 -17.24 -5.30 11.71
CA PRO A 96 -16.25 -6.29 12.08
C PRO A 96 -15.70 -6.03 13.50
N PRO A 97 -15.16 -7.07 14.18
CA PRO A 97 -14.51 -6.88 15.46
C PRO A 97 -13.37 -5.85 15.38
N PRO A 98 -13.11 -5.09 16.47
CA PRO A 98 -11.98 -4.15 16.53
C PRO A 98 -10.66 -4.84 16.15
N HIS A 99 -9.84 -4.18 15.32
CA HIS A 99 -8.60 -4.77 14.80
C HIS A 99 -7.61 -5.13 15.92
N GLU A 100 -7.63 -4.39 17.02
CA GLU A 100 -6.81 -4.61 18.22
C GLU A 100 -7.13 -5.92 18.94
N SER A 101 -8.25 -6.58 18.61
CA SER A 101 -8.53 -7.93 19.11
C SER A 101 -7.63 -9.00 18.47
N TYR A 102 -7.00 -8.71 17.32
CA TYR A 102 -6.16 -9.66 16.60
C TYR A 102 -4.67 -9.49 16.95
N PRO A 103 -3.97 -10.55 17.42
CA PRO A 103 -2.55 -10.48 17.77
C PRO A 103 -1.63 -10.00 16.64
N ILE A 104 -1.92 -10.41 15.41
CA ILE A 104 -1.16 -9.99 14.22
C ILE A 104 -1.23 -8.47 14.00
N PHE A 105 -2.40 -7.86 14.20
CA PHE A 105 -2.56 -6.42 14.07
C PHE A 105 -1.72 -5.65 15.09
N ILE A 106 -1.76 -6.09 16.36
CA ILE A 106 -0.93 -5.50 17.43
C ILE A 106 0.57 -5.60 17.10
N ALA A 107 1.01 -6.74 16.56
CA ALA A 107 2.41 -6.93 16.17
C ALA A 107 2.81 -5.97 15.04
N ILE A 108 1.95 -5.81 14.05
CA ILE A 108 2.14 -4.91 12.90
C ILE A 108 2.17 -3.45 13.32
N GLU A 109 1.27 -3.01 14.22
CA GLU A 109 1.31 -1.65 14.76
C GLU A 109 2.62 -1.34 15.50
N LYS A 110 3.07 -2.27 16.36
CA LYS A 110 4.33 -2.13 17.09
C LYS A 110 5.52 -2.05 16.13
N TYR A 111 5.50 -2.84 15.06
CA TYR A 111 6.50 -2.79 14.01
C TYR A 111 6.48 -1.45 13.26
N ALA A 112 5.31 -0.96 12.84
CA ALA A 112 5.17 0.31 12.15
C ALA A 112 5.73 1.49 12.98
N LYS A 113 5.48 1.50 14.30
CA LYS A 113 6.06 2.48 15.24
C LYS A 113 7.60 2.40 15.29
N ARG A 114 8.20 1.21 15.18
CA ARG A 114 9.66 1.02 15.14
C ARG A 114 10.27 1.49 13.80
N VAL A 115 9.58 1.24 12.69
CA VAL A 115 9.97 1.74 11.37
C VAL A 115 9.92 3.28 11.37
N GLU A 116 8.86 3.88 11.90
CA GLU A 116 8.73 5.33 12.02
C GLU A 116 9.88 5.95 12.81
N LYS A 117 10.24 5.36 13.96
CA LYS A 117 11.39 5.82 14.73
C LYS A 117 12.68 5.79 13.90
N SER A 118 12.86 4.76 13.09
CA SER A 118 14.04 4.61 12.22
C SER A 118 14.07 5.65 11.11
N ILE A 119 12.93 6.02 10.52
CA ILE A 119 12.83 7.12 9.54
C ILE A 119 13.31 8.44 10.16
N ARG A 120 12.88 8.74 11.39
CA ARG A 120 13.30 9.97 12.09
C ARG A 120 14.80 10.01 12.35
N GLU A 121 15.39 8.89 12.74
CA GLU A 121 16.85 8.79 12.94
C GLU A 121 17.62 8.99 11.63
N LEU A 122 17.06 8.57 10.50
CA LEU A 122 17.64 8.75 9.17
C LEU A 122 17.56 10.19 8.64
N GLN A 123 16.92 11.12 9.35
CA GLN A 123 16.93 12.55 9.00
C GLN A 123 18.28 13.21 9.32
N ALA A 124 19.10 12.60 10.19
CA ALA A 124 20.42 13.09 10.57
C ALA A 124 21.46 11.97 10.43
N VAL A 125 22.06 11.86 9.24
CA VAL A 125 23.05 10.82 8.91
C VAL A 125 24.47 11.39 8.83
N SER A 126 25.45 10.51 9.03
CA SER A 126 26.87 10.87 8.94
C SER A 126 27.27 11.31 7.52
N LEU A 127 28.27 12.20 7.46
CA LEU A 127 28.90 12.61 6.20
C LEU A 127 29.42 11.39 5.42
N GLY A 128 29.22 11.38 4.10
CA GLY A 128 29.60 10.28 3.22
C GLY A 128 28.55 9.18 3.06
N THR A 129 27.39 9.28 3.73
CA THR A 129 26.23 8.41 3.47
C THR A 129 25.80 8.51 2.00
N ASN A 130 25.49 7.37 1.38
CA ASN A 130 24.93 7.38 0.02
C ASN A 130 23.49 7.89 0.09
N PHE A 131 23.30 9.17 -0.22
CA PHE A 131 21.99 9.83 -0.17
C PHE A 131 20.96 9.20 -1.12
N GLU A 132 21.35 8.69 -2.27
CA GLU A 132 20.42 8.05 -3.19
C GLU A 132 19.82 6.77 -2.58
N SER A 133 20.69 5.90 -2.05
CA SER A 133 20.26 4.68 -1.36
C SER A 133 19.43 5.00 -0.10
N LEU A 134 19.84 6.02 0.65
CA LEU A 134 19.10 6.51 1.82
C LEU A 134 17.69 6.99 1.46
N ILE A 135 17.54 7.81 0.42
CA ILE A 135 16.24 8.31 -0.04
C ILE A 135 15.37 7.15 -0.51
N LYS A 136 15.92 6.18 -1.24
CA LYS A 136 15.20 4.95 -1.64
C LYS A 136 14.68 4.19 -0.42
N ALA A 137 15.52 3.99 0.61
CA ALA A 137 15.12 3.31 1.84
C ALA A 137 14.03 4.09 2.61
N ILE A 138 14.19 5.40 2.77
CA ILE A 138 13.20 6.26 3.43
C ILE A 138 11.86 6.21 2.70
N ASN A 139 11.85 6.25 1.36
CA ASN A 139 10.61 6.14 0.59
C ASN A 139 9.90 4.82 0.90
N VAL A 140 10.62 3.70 0.89
CA VAL A 140 10.05 2.38 1.26
C VAL A 140 9.50 2.37 2.69
N PHE A 141 10.25 2.88 3.66
CA PHE A 141 9.79 2.93 5.06
C PHE A 141 8.60 3.87 5.28
N SER A 142 8.55 4.99 4.56
CA SER A 142 7.50 6.00 4.73
C SER A 142 6.12 5.46 4.40
N HIS A 143 6.04 4.47 3.50
CA HIS A 143 4.79 3.79 3.19
C HIS A 143 4.39 2.86 4.33
N SER A 144 5.37 2.14 4.87
CA SER A 144 5.20 1.11 5.89
C SER A 144 4.53 1.58 7.19
N ARG A 145 4.60 2.89 7.51
CA ARG A 145 3.97 3.44 8.72
C ARG A 145 2.45 3.28 8.73
N TYR A 146 1.77 3.71 7.68
CA TYR A 146 0.31 3.75 7.63
C TYR A 146 -0.26 2.68 6.72
N TYR A 147 0.46 2.39 5.64
CA TYR A 147 0.00 1.46 4.62
C TYR A 147 -0.14 0.04 5.15
N ILE A 148 0.90 -0.49 5.81
CA ILE A 148 0.90 -1.87 6.30
C ILE A 148 -0.19 -2.07 7.36
N VAL A 149 -0.31 -1.13 8.31
CA VAL A 149 -1.36 -1.18 9.35
C VAL A 149 -2.74 -1.16 8.71
N ALA A 150 -3.00 -0.22 7.80
CA ALA A 150 -4.28 -0.12 7.11
C ALA A 150 -4.60 -1.38 6.28
N LYS A 151 -3.60 -1.97 5.63
CA LYS A 151 -3.79 -3.17 4.80
C LYS A 151 -4.03 -4.42 5.63
N ILE A 152 -3.38 -4.58 6.78
CA ILE A 152 -3.68 -5.69 7.68
C ILE A 152 -5.04 -5.49 8.35
N GLY A 153 -5.40 -4.26 8.74
CA GLY A 153 -6.74 -3.95 9.23
C GLY A 153 -7.82 -4.30 8.20
N ARG A 154 -7.64 -3.88 6.95
CA ARG A 154 -8.51 -4.27 5.84
C ARG A 154 -8.55 -5.79 5.66
N ALA A 155 -7.40 -6.45 5.65
CA ALA A 155 -7.35 -7.90 5.49
C ALA A 155 -8.18 -8.64 6.55
N LEU A 156 -8.14 -8.17 7.80
CA LEU A 156 -8.92 -8.74 8.90
C LEU A 156 -10.43 -8.46 8.76
N SER A 157 -10.80 -7.23 8.40
CA SER A 157 -12.20 -6.85 8.13
C SER A 157 -12.78 -7.63 6.96
N SER A 158 -12.10 -7.65 5.81
CA SER A 158 -12.55 -8.36 4.61
C SER A 158 -12.66 -9.86 4.87
N ARG A 159 -11.74 -10.46 5.63
CA ARG A 159 -11.83 -11.90 5.99
C ARG A 159 -13.09 -12.21 6.80
N TRP A 160 -13.50 -11.28 7.67
CA TRP A 160 -14.73 -11.44 8.44
C TRP A 160 -15.98 -11.25 7.59
N GLU A 161 -15.94 -10.37 6.58
CA GLU A 161 -17.01 -10.16 5.60
C GLU A 161 -17.14 -11.37 4.66
N GLU A 162 -16.04 -11.81 4.05
CA GLU A 162 -15.94 -12.99 3.18
C GLU A 162 -16.44 -14.26 3.87
N ALA A 163 -16.21 -14.41 5.18
CA ALA A 163 -16.74 -15.54 5.96
C ALA A 163 -18.28 -15.58 6.02
N LYS A 164 -18.96 -14.45 5.77
CA LYS A 164 -20.42 -14.35 5.74
C LYS A 164 -21.00 -14.50 4.35
N ASP A 165 -20.24 -14.14 3.33
CA ASP A 165 -20.62 -14.32 1.92
C ASP A 165 -19.59 -15.19 1.19
N PRO A 166 -19.76 -16.53 1.24
CA PRO A 166 -18.87 -17.45 0.55
C PRO A 166 -18.91 -17.35 -0.98
N GLN A 167 -19.81 -16.54 -1.56
CA GLN A 167 -19.84 -16.27 -2.99
C GLN A 167 -18.94 -15.09 -3.39
N ASP A 168 -18.41 -14.34 -2.43
CA ASP A 168 -17.42 -13.30 -2.70
C ASP A 168 -16.08 -13.94 -3.13
N ASP A 169 -15.75 -13.78 -4.42
CA ASP A 169 -14.55 -14.31 -5.06
C ASP A 169 -13.47 -13.23 -5.27
N LEU A 170 -13.60 -12.09 -4.60
CA LEU A 170 -12.68 -10.96 -4.77
C LEU A 170 -11.33 -11.16 -4.06
N ASP A 171 -11.24 -12.14 -3.14
CA ASP A 171 -10.05 -12.43 -2.34
C ASP A 171 -9.45 -11.14 -1.73
N ASP A 172 -10.28 -10.21 -1.22
CA ASP A 172 -9.82 -8.88 -0.78
C ASP A 172 -8.97 -8.98 0.49
N SER A 173 -9.31 -9.91 1.39
CA SER A 173 -8.53 -10.20 2.58
C SER A 173 -7.11 -10.65 2.23
N LYS A 174 -7.04 -11.66 1.36
CA LYS A 174 -5.83 -12.27 0.83
C LYS A 174 -4.99 -11.25 0.07
N THR A 175 -5.62 -10.49 -0.81
CA THR A 175 -4.99 -9.39 -1.56
C THR A 175 -4.40 -8.33 -0.62
N SER A 176 -5.16 -7.87 0.37
CA SER A 176 -4.71 -6.81 1.27
C SER A 176 -3.53 -7.26 2.11
N ALA A 177 -3.58 -8.48 2.65
CA ALA A 177 -2.46 -9.10 3.35
C ALA A 177 -1.21 -9.26 2.46
N PHE A 178 -1.40 -9.52 1.16
CA PHE A 178 -0.32 -9.77 0.23
C PHE A 178 0.47 -8.50 -0.06
N LEU A 179 -0.24 -7.39 -0.24
CA LEU A 179 0.41 -6.10 -0.42
C LEU A 179 1.15 -5.66 0.86
N ALA A 180 0.60 -5.96 2.04
CA ALA A 180 1.29 -5.74 3.31
C ALA A 180 2.57 -6.61 3.42
N TYR A 181 2.49 -7.89 3.06
CA TYR A 181 3.62 -8.81 3.02
C TYR A 181 4.75 -8.26 2.14
N ILE A 182 4.42 -7.82 0.91
CA ILE A 182 5.38 -7.25 -0.03
C ILE A 182 6.03 -5.97 0.52
N ALA A 183 5.26 -5.10 1.18
CA ALA A 183 5.79 -3.89 1.77
C ALA A 183 6.78 -4.19 2.92
N ILE A 184 6.48 -5.18 3.76
CA ILE A 184 7.37 -5.61 4.85
C ILE A 184 8.63 -6.28 4.30
N ASP A 185 8.52 -7.14 3.28
CA ASP A 185 9.67 -7.76 2.62
C ASP A 185 10.64 -6.69 2.10
N ARG A 186 10.11 -5.62 1.49
CA ARG A 186 10.94 -4.49 1.03
C ARG A 186 11.58 -3.73 2.18
N ASN A 187 10.90 -3.55 3.30
CA ASN A 187 11.53 -2.95 4.48
C ASN A 187 12.73 -3.79 4.91
N SER A 188 12.61 -5.13 4.89
CA SER A 188 13.72 -6.02 5.23
C SER A 188 14.93 -5.75 4.31
N LYS A 189 14.71 -5.68 3.00
CA LYS A 189 15.74 -5.40 2.00
C LYS A 189 16.36 -4.01 2.17
N ALA A 190 15.54 -3.00 2.45
CA ALA A 190 16.01 -1.64 2.73
C ALA A 190 16.86 -1.58 4.01
N PHE A 191 16.45 -2.26 5.09
CA PHE A 191 17.25 -2.35 6.32
C PHE A 191 18.58 -3.08 6.07
N LEU A 192 18.57 -4.19 5.32
CA LEU A 192 19.80 -4.91 4.96
C LEU A 192 20.75 -4.03 4.13
N SER A 193 20.22 -3.27 3.17
CA SER A 193 21.01 -2.33 2.37
C SER A 193 21.65 -1.23 3.23
N LEU A 194 20.88 -0.60 4.13
CA LEU A 194 21.40 0.41 5.05
C LEU A 194 22.45 -0.17 6.01
N ALA A 195 22.27 -1.42 6.46
CA ALA A 195 23.22 -2.11 7.34
C ALA A 195 24.58 -2.37 6.69
N GLN A 196 24.68 -2.34 5.37
CA GLN A 196 25.94 -2.51 4.62
C GLN A 196 26.69 -1.19 4.40
N GLN A 197 26.04 -0.03 4.60
CA GLN A 197 26.68 1.26 4.37
C GLN A 197 27.68 1.58 5.48
N LYS A 198 28.97 1.76 5.12
CA LYS A 198 30.05 2.09 6.07
C LYS A 198 29.73 3.29 6.99
N PRO A 199 29.15 4.41 6.50
CA PRO A 199 28.81 5.55 7.35
C PRO A 199 27.72 5.26 8.38
N LEU A 200 26.94 4.19 8.22
CA LEU A 200 25.84 3.80 9.08
C LEU A 200 26.17 2.59 9.99
N MET A 201 27.45 2.23 10.11
CA MET A 201 27.88 1.04 10.87
C MET A 201 27.48 1.08 12.34
N SER A 202 27.39 2.26 12.96
CA SER A 202 26.90 2.41 14.34
C SER A 202 25.45 1.92 14.52
N MET A 203 24.66 1.93 13.45
CA MET A 203 23.26 1.48 13.43
C MET A 203 23.09 0.07 12.88
N ARG A 204 24.17 -0.57 12.41
CA ARG A 204 24.13 -1.86 11.70
C ARG A 204 23.37 -2.93 12.46
N ILE A 205 23.70 -3.14 13.74
CA ILE A 205 23.06 -4.18 14.56
C ILE A 205 21.55 -3.93 14.69
N LYS A 206 21.16 -2.67 14.85
CA LYS A 206 19.74 -2.30 14.90
C LYS A 206 19.03 -2.62 13.59
N TYR A 207 19.63 -2.27 12.45
CA TYR A 207 19.05 -2.55 11.14
C TYR A 207 18.95 -4.04 10.84
N LEU A 208 19.96 -4.84 11.21
CA LEU A 208 19.89 -6.29 11.06
C LEU A 208 18.72 -6.88 11.87
N LYS A 209 18.53 -6.45 13.12
CA LYS A 209 17.39 -6.88 13.96
C LYS A 209 16.04 -6.44 13.38
N LEU A 210 15.97 -5.26 12.77
CA LEU A 210 14.74 -4.79 12.12
C LEU A 210 14.44 -5.54 10.83
N ALA A 211 15.48 -5.94 10.07
CA ALA A 211 15.32 -6.80 8.91
C ALA A 211 14.79 -8.19 9.33
N GLU A 212 15.39 -8.81 10.35
CA GLU A 212 14.94 -10.08 10.92
C GLU A 212 13.50 -10.02 11.42
N LEU A 213 13.13 -8.95 12.14
CA LEU A 213 11.76 -8.72 12.58
C LEU A 213 10.79 -8.56 11.39
N SER A 214 11.22 -7.88 10.32
CA SER A 214 10.41 -7.74 9.11
C SER A 214 10.14 -9.12 8.50
N LEU A 215 11.16 -9.95 8.35
CA LEU A 215 11.01 -11.31 7.84
C LEU A 215 10.11 -12.17 8.74
N SER A 216 10.25 -12.06 10.06
CA SER A 216 9.38 -12.78 11.00
C SER A 216 7.90 -12.38 10.86
N LEU A 217 7.62 -11.12 10.56
CA LEU A 217 6.27 -10.65 10.29
C LEU A 217 5.74 -11.10 8.92
N CYS A 218 6.61 -11.20 7.91
CA CYS A 218 6.27 -11.82 6.63
C CYS A 218 5.83 -13.28 6.82
N GLU A 219 6.55 -14.05 7.64
CA GLU A 219 6.16 -15.42 8.00
C GLU A 219 4.82 -15.45 8.74
N LEU A 220 4.63 -14.57 9.73
CA LEU A 220 3.35 -14.48 10.46
C LEU A 220 2.17 -14.17 9.53
N ILE A 221 2.34 -13.25 8.57
CA ILE A 221 1.31 -12.95 7.57
C ILE A 221 1.07 -14.17 6.66
N ARG A 222 2.14 -14.89 6.28
CA ARG A 222 2.02 -16.10 5.47
C ARG A 222 1.22 -17.17 6.17
N ASP A 223 1.52 -17.46 7.42
CA ASP A 223 0.80 -18.47 8.19
C ASP A 223 -0.68 -18.10 8.39
N GLU A 224 -0.97 -16.81 8.55
CA GLU A 224 -2.32 -16.30 8.84
C GLU A 224 -3.23 -16.21 7.60
N PHE A 225 -2.68 -15.87 6.42
CA PHE A 225 -3.46 -15.56 5.22
C PHE A 225 -3.12 -16.41 3.99
N PHE A 226 -1.98 -17.09 3.99
CA PHE A 226 -1.42 -17.80 2.83
C PHE A 226 -0.88 -19.20 3.17
N PRO A 227 -1.54 -20.02 4.02
CA PRO A 227 -0.95 -21.27 4.51
C PRO A 227 -0.61 -22.26 3.39
N ASP A 228 -1.37 -22.24 2.29
CA ASP A 228 -1.24 -23.16 1.17
C ASP A 228 -0.67 -22.52 -0.11
N ASP A 229 -0.39 -21.21 -0.08
CA ASP A 229 -0.02 -20.47 -1.29
C ASP A 229 1.49 -20.28 -1.45
N LYS A 230 1.94 -20.41 -2.69
CA LYS A 230 3.27 -19.93 -3.10
C LYS A 230 3.19 -18.43 -3.42
N LEU A 231 3.92 -17.63 -2.66
CA LEU A 231 3.98 -16.17 -2.81
C LEU A 231 4.99 -15.72 -3.86
N GLU A 232 4.95 -16.31 -5.05
CA GLU A 232 5.76 -15.88 -6.19
C GLU A 232 5.07 -14.74 -6.94
N TYR A 233 5.75 -13.61 -7.15
CA TYR A 233 5.16 -12.46 -7.82
C TYR A 233 6.14 -11.72 -8.72
N GLU A 234 5.59 -11.15 -9.79
CA GLU A 234 6.29 -10.24 -10.70
C GLU A 234 5.78 -8.81 -10.47
N GLU A 235 6.69 -7.85 -10.55
CA GLU A 235 6.37 -6.44 -10.36
C GLU A 235 6.75 -5.62 -11.60
N PHE A 236 5.77 -4.91 -12.15
CA PHE A 236 5.98 -4.00 -13.27
C PHE A 236 6.18 -2.55 -12.78
N GLY A 237 7.24 -1.88 -13.23
CA GLY A 237 7.51 -0.48 -12.88
C GLY A 237 8.15 -0.29 -11.51
N TYR A 238 8.77 -1.35 -10.96
CA TYR A 238 9.56 -1.30 -9.74
C TYR A 238 10.87 -0.52 -9.90
N TYR A 239 11.33 0.12 -8.83
CA TYR A 239 12.70 0.62 -8.71
C TYR A 239 13.56 -0.44 -8.01
N ASP A 240 14.51 -1.06 -8.73
CA ASP A 240 15.41 -2.06 -8.17
C ASP A 240 16.39 -1.43 -7.15
N PHE A 241 16.76 -2.18 -6.11
CA PHE A 241 17.71 -1.79 -5.05
C PHE A 241 19.17 -2.07 -5.43
N ARG A 242 19.46 -2.39 -6.71
CA ARG A 242 20.83 -2.57 -7.20
C ARG A 242 21.61 -1.26 -7.25
#